data_AF-A0A517MXM3-F1
#
_entry.id   AF-A0A517MXM3-F1
#
_cell.length_a   1.000
_cell.length_b   1.000
_cell.length_c   1.000
_cell.angle_alpha   90.00
_cell.angle_beta   90.00
_cell.angle_gamma   90.00
#
_symmetry.space_group_name_H-M   'P 1'
#
loop_
_entity.id
_entity.type
_entity.pdbx_description
1 polymer ?
#
loop_
_entity_poly.entity_id
_entity_poly.type
_entity_poly.pdbx_seq_one_letter_code
_entity_poly.pdbx_strand_id
1 'polypeptide(L)'
;MINPKLFYVCVVSASSVGLATNAVAYVPDDPRSVTASGVVASPGTPVTLTWSISPDGANIPGEGGSNLVSYFDDLFNVNSNNANLTTRPWFALFEPSFDRWSELGCITFVYEPNDNGSQLQNSSGVLGTLGDIRLGGTFVDGAGSTLAYATLPNSGDIVFDTGETNFYSNSSNSYLQLRNTLMHEIGHAIGLQHVESSNSSLLLEPFISTAFDGPQLDDIRGIQGLYGDTFEKSIDGLGNNSTSTGTDLGTISAGSFLSIGGDATGSQFVATTETDFVSIANADDVDFFSFTVDIPSTLEAILTPLGGVFNQGLDGGAQATFDANARNDLSLAVFDVDGTTLLE
;
A
#
# COMPACT_ATOMS: atom_id res chain seq x y z
N MET A 1 -29.61 -26.34 -0.16
CA MET A 1 -29.31 -26.62 1.26
C MET A 1 -27.90 -27.16 1.31
N ILE A 2 -27.01 -26.46 2.00
CA ILE A 2 -25.60 -26.78 2.19
C ILE A 2 -25.49 -27.59 3.48
N ASN A 3 -24.77 -28.72 3.51
CA ASN A 3 -24.57 -29.53 4.72
C ASN A 3 -23.46 -28.95 5.61
N PRO A 4 -23.37 -29.26 6.92
CA PRO A 4 -22.29 -28.80 7.79
C PRO A 4 -20.97 -29.46 7.39
N LYS A 5 -20.24 -28.80 6.49
CA LYS A 5 -18.91 -29.14 5.99
C LYS A 5 -18.20 -27.86 5.51
N LEU A 6 -16.93 -27.96 5.08
CA LEU A 6 -16.13 -26.85 4.55
C LEU A 6 -16.45 -26.63 3.06
N PHE A 7 -16.87 -25.43 2.67
CA PHE A 7 -17.13 -25.04 1.28
C PHE A 7 -16.12 -24.01 0.82
N TYR A 8 -15.95 -23.88 -0.49
CA TYR A 8 -15.07 -22.87 -1.08
C TYR A 8 -15.87 -21.87 -1.90
N VAL A 9 -15.48 -20.61 -1.84
CA VAL A 9 -15.95 -19.51 -2.69
C VAL A 9 -14.79 -19.07 -3.54
N CYS A 10 -14.98 -18.98 -4.84
CA CYS A 10 -13.99 -18.49 -5.78
C CYS A 10 -14.46 -17.16 -6.37
N VAL A 11 -13.59 -16.16 -6.34
CA VAL A 11 -13.76 -14.88 -7.02
C VAL A 11 -12.68 -14.76 -8.08
N VAL A 12 -13.04 -14.50 -9.33
CA VAL A 12 -12.07 -14.31 -10.42
C VAL A 12 -12.43 -13.14 -11.31
N SER A 13 -11.42 -12.54 -11.92
CA SER A 13 -11.63 -11.63 -13.04
C SER A 13 -11.90 -12.39 -14.34
N ALA A 14 -13.08 -12.18 -14.93
CA ALA A 14 -13.33 -12.46 -16.33
C ALA A 14 -12.89 -11.26 -17.18
N SER A 15 -12.18 -11.51 -18.27
CA SER A 15 -11.71 -10.45 -19.16
C SER A 15 -12.88 -9.77 -19.88
N SER A 16 -12.96 -8.43 -19.84
CA SER A 16 -13.73 -7.63 -20.78
C SER A 16 -12.88 -6.54 -21.44
N VAL A 17 -13.03 -6.43 -22.77
CA VAL A 17 -12.29 -5.54 -23.68
C VAL A 17 -12.97 -4.17 -23.77
N GLY A 18 -12.21 -3.08 -23.59
CA GLY A 18 -12.66 -1.74 -23.95
C GLY A 18 -11.71 -0.63 -23.50
N LEU A 19 -10.82 -0.19 -24.40
CA LEU A 19 -9.92 0.95 -24.19
C LEU A 19 -10.71 2.27 -24.01
N ALA A 20 -10.72 2.82 -22.80
CA ALA A 20 -10.85 4.25 -22.58
C ALA A 20 -9.44 4.79 -22.27
N THR A 21 -8.93 5.70 -23.09
CA THR A 21 -7.48 6.01 -23.14
C THR A 21 -6.98 7.10 -22.20
N ASN A 22 -7.76 7.57 -21.21
CA ASN A 22 -7.32 8.72 -20.38
C ASN A 22 -7.65 8.65 -18.87
N ALA A 23 -8.36 7.63 -18.38
CA ALA A 23 -8.66 7.50 -16.94
C ALA A 23 -8.14 6.14 -16.46
N VAL A 24 -7.32 6.13 -15.39
CA VAL A 24 -6.47 4.98 -15.07
C VAL A 24 -6.76 4.33 -13.71
N ALA A 25 -7.82 4.55 -12.94
CA ALA A 25 -7.86 4.13 -11.52
C ALA A 25 -6.69 4.74 -10.72
N TYR A 26 -5.50 4.16 -10.75
CA TYR A 26 -4.24 4.71 -10.25
C TYR A 26 -3.22 4.82 -11.41
N VAL A 27 -2.09 5.49 -11.22
CA VAL A 27 -1.03 5.53 -12.24
C VAL A 27 0.13 4.66 -11.78
N PRO A 28 0.19 3.39 -12.18
CA PRO A 28 1.33 2.55 -11.86
C PRO A 28 2.58 3.02 -12.60
N ASP A 29 3.71 2.84 -11.95
CA ASP A 29 4.97 2.49 -12.61
C ASP A 29 5.26 1.00 -12.38
N ASP A 30 6.38 0.50 -12.90
CA ASP A 30 6.78 -0.89 -12.69
C ASP A 30 6.99 -1.19 -11.19
N PRO A 31 6.46 -2.33 -10.69
CA PRO A 31 6.71 -2.74 -9.31
C PRO A 31 8.20 -3.02 -9.09
N ARG A 32 8.62 -3.08 -7.82
CA ARG A 32 9.95 -3.59 -7.46
C ARG A 32 10.19 -4.93 -8.16
N SER A 33 11.29 -5.04 -8.88
CA SER A 33 11.75 -6.31 -9.48
C SER A 33 12.79 -7.02 -8.62
N VAL A 34 13.45 -6.29 -7.70
CA VAL A 34 14.47 -6.83 -6.78
C VAL A 34 14.37 -6.19 -5.40
N THR A 35 14.68 -6.98 -4.38
CA THR A 35 14.74 -6.58 -2.96
C THR A 35 15.98 -7.18 -2.30
N ALA A 36 16.28 -6.74 -1.08
CA ALA A 36 17.33 -7.27 -0.24
C ALA A 36 17.15 -8.77 0.03
N SER A 37 15.91 -9.25 -0.04
CA SER A 37 15.54 -10.65 0.20
C SER A 37 15.47 -11.50 -1.07
N GLY A 38 15.60 -10.91 -2.27
CA GLY A 38 15.63 -11.66 -3.52
C GLY A 38 14.96 -10.95 -4.70
N VAL A 39 14.56 -11.73 -5.70
CA VAL A 39 13.83 -11.24 -6.87
C VAL A 39 12.34 -11.25 -6.54
N VAL A 40 11.64 -10.17 -6.88
CA VAL A 40 10.18 -10.11 -6.75
C VAL A 40 9.56 -10.94 -7.87
N ALA A 41 8.52 -11.69 -7.55
CA ALA A 41 7.79 -12.47 -8.55
C ALA A 41 6.95 -11.54 -9.45
N SER A 42 5.97 -12.10 -10.17
CA SER A 42 5.07 -11.31 -11.02
C SER A 42 4.31 -10.25 -10.22
N PRO A 43 3.81 -9.18 -10.85
CA PRO A 43 2.86 -8.26 -10.21
C PRO A 43 1.70 -9.02 -9.54
N GLY A 44 1.21 -8.51 -8.41
CA GLY A 44 0.18 -9.19 -7.61
C GLY A 44 0.73 -10.23 -6.63
N THR A 45 2.05 -10.29 -6.40
CA THR A 45 2.63 -11.19 -5.38
C THR A 45 3.16 -10.45 -4.17
N PRO A 46 3.04 -11.04 -2.96
CA PRO A 46 3.57 -10.47 -1.74
C PRO A 46 5.07 -10.18 -1.82
N VAL A 47 5.50 -9.09 -1.21
CA VAL A 47 6.91 -8.73 -1.13
C VAL A 47 7.29 -8.24 0.26
N THR A 48 8.50 -8.60 0.70
CA THR A 48 9.13 -8.02 1.87
C THR A 48 10.15 -6.98 1.43
N LEU A 49 9.98 -5.74 1.89
CA LEU A 49 10.90 -4.62 1.65
C LEU A 49 11.51 -4.17 2.97
N THR A 50 12.84 -4.03 3.01
CA THR A 50 13.48 -3.39 4.16
C THR A 50 13.51 -1.87 4.00
N TRP A 51 13.45 -1.12 5.09
CA TRP A 51 13.69 0.32 5.04
C TRP A 51 14.70 0.74 6.09
N SER A 52 15.60 1.65 5.75
CA SER A 52 16.64 2.15 6.66
C SER A 52 16.68 3.68 6.65
N ILE A 53 17.31 4.24 7.68
CA ILE A 53 17.57 5.69 7.76
C ILE A 53 19.05 5.90 7.49
N SER A 54 19.36 6.65 6.43
CA SER A 54 20.74 6.95 6.06
C SER A 54 21.39 7.83 7.14
N PRO A 55 22.62 7.51 7.58
CA PRO A 55 23.32 8.34 8.54
C PRO A 55 23.62 9.71 7.94
N ASP A 56 23.70 10.72 8.80
CA ASP A 56 24.13 12.05 8.38
C ASP A 56 25.52 11.99 7.70
N GLY A 57 25.68 12.76 6.62
CA GLY A 57 26.85 12.76 5.76
C GLY A 57 26.80 11.76 4.59
N ALA A 58 25.85 10.82 4.57
CA ALA A 58 25.62 9.95 3.42
C ALA A 58 25.34 10.79 2.16
N ASN A 59 26.01 10.51 1.04
CA ASN A 59 25.88 11.37 -0.13
C ASN A 59 24.51 11.21 -0.80
N ILE A 60 23.85 12.34 -1.03
CA ILE A 60 22.67 12.49 -1.89
C ILE A 60 23.15 13.12 -3.20
N PRO A 61 22.94 12.47 -4.37
CA PRO A 61 23.46 12.95 -5.65
C PRO A 61 23.01 14.37 -5.96
N GLY A 62 23.96 15.27 -6.21
CA GLY A 62 23.66 16.67 -6.55
C GLY A 62 23.31 17.57 -5.37
N GLU A 63 23.01 17.02 -4.19
CA GLU A 63 22.47 17.79 -3.05
C GLU A 63 23.39 17.79 -1.81
N GLY A 64 24.43 16.96 -1.78
CA GLY A 64 25.44 16.98 -0.73
C GLY A 64 25.34 15.80 0.23
N GLY A 65 25.53 16.03 1.52
CA GLY A 65 25.46 15.00 2.55
C GLY A 65 24.13 15.07 3.30
N SER A 66 23.53 13.92 3.57
CA SER A 66 22.29 13.83 4.35
C SER A 66 22.44 14.51 5.71
N ASN A 67 21.40 15.19 6.17
CA ASN A 67 21.28 15.74 7.52
C ASN A 67 19.96 15.31 8.21
N LEU A 68 19.32 14.24 7.73
CA LEU A 68 18.00 13.81 8.19
C LEU A 68 17.94 13.56 9.70
N VAL A 69 18.94 12.86 10.24
CA VAL A 69 18.92 12.43 11.66
C VAL A 69 19.10 13.64 12.55
N SER A 70 20.11 14.48 12.31
CA SER A 70 20.30 15.71 13.09
C SER A 70 19.12 16.67 12.93
N TYR A 71 18.54 16.79 11.73
CA TYR A 71 17.38 17.63 11.49
C TYR A 71 16.17 17.22 12.33
N PHE A 72 15.79 15.94 12.32
CA PHE A 72 14.65 15.47 13.12
C PHE A 72 14.98 15.36 14.62
N ASP A 73 16.23 15.07 14.99
CA ASP A 73 16.65 15.16 16.40
C ASP A 73 16.50 16.59 16.93
N ASP A 74 16.89 17.62 16.16
CA ASP A 74 16.71 19.03 16.53
C ASP A 74 15.23 19.41 16.63
N LEU A 75 14.42 19.05 15.61
CA LEU A 75 12.97 19.34 15.60
C LEU A 75 12.24 18.77 16.82
N PHE A 76 12.64 17.58 17.26
CA PHE A 76 12.00 16.87 18.36
C PHE A 76 12.75 17.02 19.70
N ASN A 77 13.74 17.92 19.77
CA ASN A 77 14.54 18.19 20.97
C ASN A 77 15.23 16.94 21.55
N VAL A 78 15.69 16.05 20.68
CA VAL A 78 16.40 14.84 21.06
C VAL A 78 17.83 15.19 21.45
N ASN A 79 18.17 14.90 22.70
CA ASN A 79 19.52 15.08 23.23
C ASN A 79 20.12 13.70 23.57
N SER A 80 20.36 12.86 22.56
CA SER A 80 20.84 11.49 22.74
C SER A 80 21.89 11.13 21.70
N ASN A 81 23.01 10.57 22.15
CA ASN A 81 24.02 9.98 21.25
C ASN A 81 23.78 8.48 21.01
N ASN A 82 22.62 7.95 21.42
CA ASN A 82 22.29 6.55 21.19
C ASN A 82 22.11 6.32 19.68
N ALA A 83 22.91 5.41 19.12
CA ALA A 83 22.84 5.02 17.72
C ALA A 83 21.54 4.27 17.36
N ASN A 84 20.83 3.74 18.36
CA ASN A 84 19.52 3.14 18.12
C ASN A 84 18.47 4.24 17.85
N LEU A 85 18.11 4.40 16.57
CA LEU A 85 17.11 5.38 16.12
C LEU A 85 15.68 5.01 16.54
N THR A 86 15.39 3.75 16.89
CA THR A 86 14.03 3.35 17.31
C THR A 86 13.61 3.97 18.64
N THR A 87 14.56 4.54 19.40
CA THR A 87 14.25 5.26 20.64
C THR A 87 13.92 6.73 20.40
N ARG A 88 13.89 7.20 19.15
CA ARG A 88 13.62 8.60 18.82
C ARG A 88 12.11 8.85 18.76
N PRO A 89 11.61 9.98 19.28
CA PRO A 89 10.18 10.29 19.25
C PRO A 89 9.63 10.43 17.82
N TRP A 90 10.44 10.92 16.87
CA TRP A 90 10.05 11.01 15.46
C TRP A 90 10.04 9.65 14.75
N PHE A 91 10.78 8.66 15.25
CA PHE A 91 10.74 7.29 14.70
C PHE A 91 9.34 6.67 14.83
N ALA A 92 8.64 6.98 15.93
CA ALA A 92 7.25 6.59 16.17
C ALA A 92 6.23 7.28 15.24
N LEU A 93 6.66 8.16 14.34
CA LEU A 93 5.86 8.71 13.24
C LEU A 93 6.22 8.04 11.91
N PHE A 94 7.44 7.50 11.78
CA PHE A 94 7.95 6.91 10.55
C PHE A 94 7.51 5.46 10.41
N GLU A 95 7.76 4.65 11.44
CA GLU A 95 7.42 3.22 11.43
C GLU A 95 5.92 2.99 11.16
N PRO A 96 4.98 3.67 11.85
CA PRO A 96 3.56 3.51 11.55
C PRO A 96 3.15 3.95 10.14
N SER A 97 3.89 4.85 9.48
CA SER A 97 3.61 5.22 8.09
C SER A 97 3.95 4.09 7.12
N PHE A 98 4.99 3.31 7.38
CA PHE A 98 5.27 2.07 6.64
C PHE A 98 4.28 0.95 7.01
N ASP A 99 3.96 0.81 8.28
CA ASP A 99 2.98 -0.17 8.75
C ASP A 99 1.62 0.04 8.08
N ARG A 100 1.20 1.32 7.91
CA ARG A 100 -0.07 1.63 7.25
C ARG A 100 -0.14 1.13 5.81
N TRP A 101 0.94 1.24 5.04
CA TRP A 101 0.98 0.63 3.71
C TRP A 101 1.00 -0.90 3.76
N SER A 102 1.64 -1.49 4.79
CA SER A 102 1.61 -2.94 5.01
C SER A 102 0.23 -3.46 5.40
N GLU A 103 -0.59 -2.66 6.09
CA GLU A 103 -1.97 -3.01 6.43
C GLU A 103 -2.90 -3.01 5.22
N LEU A 104 -2.57 -2.26 4.17
CA LEU A 104 -3.47 -1.97 3.04
C LEU A 104 -3.15 -2.73 1.75
N GLY A 105 -1.94 -3.29 1.62
CA GLY A 105 -1.55 -4.07 0.44
C GLY A 105 -0.51 -5.13 0.76
N CYS A 106 -0.08 -5.88 -0.25
CA CYS A 106 0.76 -7.05 -0.06
C CYS A 106 2.26 -6.80 0.22
N ILE A 107 2.62 -5.64 0.75
CA ILE A 107 3.99 -5.34 1.15
C ILE A 107 4.17 -5.57 2.64
N THR A 108 5.24 -6.27 3.04
CA THR A 108 5.70 -6.31 4.42
C THR A 108 6.93 -5.43 4.55
N PHE A 109 6.78 -4.29 5.23
CA PHE A 109 7.91 -3.44 5.54
C PHE A 109 8.66 -3.90 6.79
N VAL A 110 9.99 -3.92 6.73
CA VAL A 110 10.84 -4.31 7.85
C VAL A 110 11.91 -3.25 8.06
N TYR A 111 11.98 -2.67 9.27
CA TYR A 111 13.05 -1.73 9.58
C TYR A 111 14.41 -2.45 9.61
N GLU A 112 15.36 -1.99 8.79
CA GLU A 112 16.76 -2.39 8.81
C GLU A 112 17.55 -1.35 9.64
N PRO A 113 18.01 -1.70 10.86
CA PRO A 113 18.69 -0.76 11.73
C PRO A 113 20.09 -0.37 11.25
N ASN A 114 20.65 -1.09 10.27
CA ASN A 114 21.95 -0.77 9.70
C ASN A 114 21.83 -0.02 8.38
N ASP A 115 22.57 1.07 8.27
CA ASP A 115 22.80 1.74 7.00
C ASP A 115 24.28 2.12 6.92
N ASN A 116 24.96 1.64 5.89
CA ASN A 116 26.41 1.81 5.76
C ASN A 116 26.84 3.21 5.28
N GLY A 117 25.90 4.14 5.06
CA GLY A 117 26.18 5.50 4.61
C GLY A 117 26.64 5.59 3.16
N SER A 118 26.46 4.53 2.36
CA SER A 118 26.66 4.58 0.91
C SER A 118 25.77 5.62 0.26
N GLN A 119 26.14 6.05 -0.95
CA GLN A 119 25.37 7.05 -1.69
C GLN A 119 23.92 6.59 -1.89
N LEU A 120 22.96 7.49 -1.62
CA LEU A 120 21.55 7.27 -1.93
C LEU A 120 21.34 7.23 -3.46
N GLN A 121 20.22 6.66 -3.89
CA GLN A 121 19.77 6.60 -5.28
C GLN A 121 20.73 5.84 -6.21
N ASN A 122 21.50 4.90 -5.66
CA ASN A 122 22.57 4.20 -6.40
C ASN A 122 22.84 2.78 -5.90
N SER A 123 22.01 2.25 -5.00
CA SER A 123 22.24 0.94 -4.38
C SER A 123 20.94 0.17 -4.25
N SER A 124 21.01 -1.15 -4.39
CA SER A 124 19.92 -2.05 -3.99
C SER A 124 20.09 -2.42 -2.52
N GLY A 125 18.98 -2.76 -1.85
CA GLY A 125 19.01 -3.21 -0.46
C GLY A 125 19.88 -4.45 -0.24
N VAL A 126 20.46 -4.55 0.95
CA VAL A 126 21.31 -5.68 1.37
C VAL A 126 21.02 -5.96 2.84
N LEU A 127 20.49 -7.15 3.14
CA LEU A 127 20.13 -7.55 4.51
C LEU A 127 21.29 -7.36 5.49
N GLY A 128 21.00 -6.75 6.63
CA GLY A 128 21.96 -6.42 7.68
C GLY A 128 22.91 -5.27 7.35
N THR A 129 22.73 -4.56 6.23
CA THR A 129 23.66 -3.54 5.75
C THR A 129 22.98 -2.28 5.22
N LEU A 130 21.89 -2.45 4.48
CA LEU A 130 21.23 -1.38 3.73
C LEU A 130 19.75 -1.72 3.49
N GLY A 131 18.85 -0.77 3.76
CA GLY A 131 17.45 -0.90 3.41
C GLY A 131 17.21 -0.98 1.89
N ASP A 132 16.12 -1.62 1.50
CA ASP A 132 15.58 -1.54 0.14
C ASP A 132 15.14 -0.12 -0.20
N ILE A 133 14.54 0.58 0.77
CA ILE A 133 14.18 1.99 0.73
C ILE A 133 14.99 2.72 1.79
N ARG A 134 15.69 3.79 1.42
CA ARG A 134 16.49 4.56 2.37
C ARG A 134 15.92 5.96 2.53
N LEU A 135 15.79 6.39 3.78
CA LEU A 135 15.39 7.75 4.13
C LEU A 135 16.63 8.62 4.30
N GLY A 136 16.70 9.72 3.54
CA GLY A 136 17.68 10.79 3.68
C GLY A 136 17.00 12.15 3.79
N GLY A 137 17.79 13.21 3.95
CA GLY A 137 17.28 14.57 4.02
C GLY A 137 18.38 15.56 3.70
N THR A 138 18.03 16.65 3.02
CA THR A 138 18.94 17.75 2.69
C THR A 138 18.15 19.02 2.47
N PHE A 139 18.82 20.17 2.38
CA PHE A 139 18.12 21.40 1.98
C PHE A 139 17.89 21.36 0.46
N VAL A 140 16.63 21.35 0.04
CA VAL A 140 16.24 21.26 -1.38
C VAL A 140 15.96 22.66 -1.92
N ASP A 141 14.83 23.26 -1.56
CA ASP A 141 14.43 24.58 -2.06
C ASP A 141 13.89 25.53 -0.97
N GLY A 142 13.68 25.04 0.24
CA GLY A 142 13.21 25.84 1.38
C GLY A 142 11.68 25.96 1.40
N ALA A 143 11.17 26.68 2.40
CA ALA A 143 9.76 26.59 2.78
C ALA A 143 8.74 26.87 1.65
N GLY A 144 7.80 25.93 1.48
CA GLY A 144 6.55 26.07 0.75
C GLY A 144 6.52 25.53 -0.68
N SER A 145 7.55 24.79 -1.10
CA SER A 145 7.65 24.21 -2.45
C SER A 145 7.82 22.69 -2.36
N THR A 146 9.04 22.16 -2.45
CA THR A 146 9.28 20.72 -2.43
C THR A 146 9.35 20.25 -0.97
N LEU A 147 8.39 19.45 -0.54
CA LEU A 147 8.40 18.93 0.84
C LEU A 147 9.39 17.77 0.98
N ALA A 148 9.29 16.81 0.07
CA ALA A 148 10.16 15.66 -0.04
C ALA A 148 10.10 15.18 -1.49
N TYR A 149 10.92 14.19 -1.82
CA TYR A 149 10.80 13.46 -3.07
C TYR A 149 11.32 12.03 -2.89
N ALA A 150 10.85 11.12 -3.75
CA ALA A 150 11.34 9.76 -3.82
C ALA A 150 11.82 9.41 -5.22
N THR A 151 12.80 8.51 -5.29
CA THR A 151 13.08 7.78 -6.53
C THR A 151 12.10 6.62 -6.67
N LEU A 152 11.67 6.33 -7.89
CA LEU A 152 10.84 5.16 -8.18
C LEU A 152 11.62 3.85 -7.95
N PRO A 153 10.96 2.68 -7.88
CA PRO A 153 11.62 1.38 -7.90
C PRO A 153 12.66 1.28 -9.05
N ASN A 154 13.79 0.60 -8.88
CA ASN A 154 14.22 -0.26 -7.77
C ASN A 154 15.09 0.44 -6.71
N SER A 155 15.25 1.77 -6.78
CA SER A 155 15.95 2.52 -5.74
C SER A 155 14.99 2.79 -4.58
N GLY A 156 13.89 3.49 -4.82
CA GLY A 156 12.89 3.78 -3.78
C GLY A 156 13.36 4.76 -2.69
N ASP A 157 14.59 5.26 -2.73
CA ASP A 157 15.12 6.18 -1.72
C ASP A 157 14.29 7.47 -1.66
N ILE A 158 13.99 7.90 -0.43
CA ILE A 158 13.17 9.08 -0.10
C ILE A 158 14.08 10.15 0.53
N VAL A 159 13.96 11.38 0.08
CA VAL A 159 14.70 12.54 0.59
C VAL A 159 13.74 13.62 1.05
N PHE A 160 13.82 13.98 2.34
CA PHE A 160 13.07 15.09 2.92
C PHE A 160 13.77 16.44 2.67
N ASP A 161 13.01 17.50 2.38
CA ASP A 161 13.54 18.86 2.43
C ASP A 161 13.66 19.33 3.89
N THR A 162 14.90 19.44 4.34
CA THR A 162 15.23 19.98 5.67
C THR A 162 15.11 21.50 5.77
N GLY A 163 14.70 22.17 4.69
CA GLY A 163 14.23 23.55 4.67
C GLY A 163 12.83 23.75 5.25
N GLU A 164 12.07 22.66 5.48
CA GLU A 164 10.65 22.70 5.86
C GLU A 164 10.39 22.63 7.38
N THR A 165 11.21 23.34 8.17
CA THR A 165 11.21 23.24 9.65
C THR A 165 9.85 23.50 10.27
N ASN A 166 9.19 24.60 9.89
CA ASN A 166 7.87 24.95 10.47
C ASN A 166 6.80 23.93 10.10
N PHE A 167 6.88 23.36 8.89
CA PHE A 167 5.93 22.38 8.38
C PHE A 167 6.07 21.05 9.14
N TYR A 168 7.29 20.50 9.23
CA TYR A 168 7.52 19.23 9.92
C TYR A 168 7.46 19.32 11.46
N SER A 169 7.65 20.50 12.03
CA SER A 169 7.47 20.74 13.48
C SER A 169 5.99 20.83 13.91
N ASN A 170 5.05 20.91 12.97
CA ASN A 170 3.64 21.12 13.30
C ASN A 170 3.02 19.86 13.91
N SER A 171 2.86 19.87 15.24
CA SER A 171 2.32 18.73 15.99
C SER A 171 0.82 18.50 15.85
N SER A 172 0.11 19.31 15.03
CA SER A 172 -1.34 19.16 14.82
C SER A 172 -1.68 17.77 14.27
N ASN A 173 -2.73 17.15 14.82
CA ASN A 173 -3.18 15.79 14.45
C ASN A 173 -2.03 14.77 14.45
N SER A 174 -1.16 14.85 15.47
CA SER A 174 0.02 13.99 15.62
C SER A 174 0.95 14.07 14.41
N TYR A 175 1.37 15.30 14.05
CA TYR A 175 2.28 15.57 12.94
C TYR A 175 1.75 15.06 11.58
N LEU A 176 0.46 15.29 11.32
CA LEU A 176 -0.21 14.79 10.11
C LEU A 176 0.48 15.23 8.81
N GLN A 177 1.03 16.45 8.78
CA GLN A 177 1.79 16.96 7.63
C GLN A 177 3.02 16.10 7.32
N LEU A 178 3.79 15.75 8.35
CA LEU A 178 4.95 14.85 8.22
C LEU A 178 4.52 13.45 7.79
N ARG A 179 3.51 12.89 8.46
CA ARG A 179 3.06 11.51 8.20
C ARG A 179 2.48 11.36 6.79
N ASN A 180 1.64 12.29 6.33
CA ASN A 180 1.10 12.25 4.96
C ASN A 180 2.20 12.48 3.92
N THR A 181 3.18 13.36 4.17
CA THR A 181 4.32 13.51 3.26
C THR A 181 5.10 12.21 3.15
N LEU A 182 5.47 11.59 4.28
CA LEU A 182 6.18 10.31 4.25
C LEU A 182 5.36 9.21 3.56
N MET A 183 4.07 9.08 3.87
CA MET A 183 3.22 8.07 3.21
C MET A 183 3.09 8.32 1.70
N HIS A 184 3.03 9.57 1.26
CA HIS A 184 3.05 9.93 -0.16
C HIS A 184 4.34 9.46 -0.83
N GLU A 185 5.50 9.80 -0.26
CA GLU A 185 6.80 9.38 -0.80
C GLU A 185 7.01 7.85 -0.76
N ILE A 186 6.47 7.17 0.25
CA ILE A 186 6.45 5.70 0.27
C ILE A 186 5.67 5.16 -0.93
N GLY A 187 4.55 5.79 -1.31
CA GLY A 187 3.77 5.47 -2.50
C GLY A 187 4.61 5.53 -3.78
N HIS A 188 5.43 6.56 -3.94
CA HIS A 188 6.41 6.63 -5.04
C HIS A 188 7.48 5.53 -4.94
N ALA A 189 8.02 5.31 -3.74
CA ALA A 189 9.08 4.32 -3.51
C ALA A 189 8.65 2.87 -3.81
N ILE A 190 7.34 2.61 -3.83
CA ILE A 190 6.72 1.33 -4.19
C ILE A 190 6.05 1.31 -5.58
N GLY A 191 6.20 2.37 -6.37
CA GLY A 191 5.83 2.38 -7.79
C GLY A 191 4.48 3.03 -8.13
N LEU A 192 3.93 3.87 -7.25
CA LEU A 192 2.77 4.69 -7.59
C LEU A 192 3.22 6.06 -8.07
N GLN A 193 2.66 6.56 -9.17
CA GLN A 193 2.91 7.92 -9.66
C GLN A 193 1.79 8.87 -9.23
N HIS A 194 2.02 10.16 -9.42
CA HIS A 194 1.00 11.16 -9.17
C HIS A 194 -0.28 10.90 -9.96
N VAL A 195 -1.38 11.21 -9.29
CA VAL A 195 -2.73 11.31 -9.85
C VAL A 195 -3.32 12.66 -9.48
N GLU A 196 -4.29 13.14 -10.22
CA GLU A 196 -5.07 14.31 -9.83
C GLU A 196 -6.56 14.03 -9.92
N SER A 197 -7.33 14.55 -8.97
CA SER A 197 -8.78 14.40 -8.93
C SER A 197 -9.45 15.76 -8.71
N SER A 198 -10.63 15.96 -9.32
CA SER A 198 -11.37 17.23 -9.26
C SER A 198 -12.53 17.21 -8.27
N ASN A 199 -12.87 16.03 -7.76
CA ASN A 199 -14.04 15.83 -6.90
C ASN A 199 -13.79 14.88 -5.72
N SER A 200 -12.58 14.36 -5.60
CA SER A 200 -12.04 13.58 -4.48
C SER A 200 -10.65 14.13 -4.13
N SER A 201 -10.12 13.72 -2.97
CA SER A 201 -8.73 14.01 -2.61
C SER A 201 -8.01 12.70 -2.37
N LEU A 202 -6.88 12.48 -3.05
CA LEU A 202 -6.08 11.25 -3.01
C LEU A 202 -4.72 11.53 -2.36
N LEU A 203 -4.07 10.51 -1.77
CA LEU A 203 -2.76 10.73 -1.13
C LEU A 203 -1.69 11.09 -2.16
N LEU A 204 -1.72 10.45 -3.33
CA LEU A 204 -0.75 10.67 -4.42
C LEU A 204 -1.06 11.88 -5.31
N GLU A 205 -1.87 12.83 -4.83
CA GLU A 205 -1.94 14.15 -5.46
C GLU A 205 -0.64 14.94 -5.24
N PRO A 206 -0.17 15.72 -6.23
CA PRO A 206 1.09 16.46 -6.14
C PRO A 206 1.09 17.55 -5.05
N PHE A 207 -0.08 17.89 -4.51
CA PHE A 207 -0.22 18.83 -3.40
C PHE A 207 -0.73 18.10 -2.17
N ILE A 208 -0.02 18.26 -1.06
CA ILE A 208 -0.40 17.61 0.19
C ILE A 208 -1.81 18.01 0.65
N SER A 209 -2.58 17.02 1.07
CA SER A 209 -3.83 17.20 1.79
C SER A 209 -3.69 16.77 3.25
N THR A 210 -4.30 17.54 4.15
CA THR A 210 -4.47 17.17 5.57
C THR A 210 -5.94 16.92 5.92
N ALA A 211 -6.79 16.69 4.92
CA ALA A 211 -8.21 16.37 5.11
C ALA A 211 -8.43 14.91 5.53
N PHE A 212 -7.42 14.06 5.32
CA PHE A 212 -7.39 12.64 5.65
C PHE A 212 -6.00 12.27 6.19
N ASP A 213 -5.86 11.04 6.64
CA ASP A 213 -4.63 10.51 7.25
C ASP A 213 -4.23 9.20 6.56
N GLY A 214 -3.28 9.30 5.63
CA GLY A 214 -2.74 8.17 4.87
C GLY A 214 -3.44 7.85 3.56
N PRO A 215 -3.17 6.66 2.99
CA PRO A 215 -3.64 6.26 1.66
C PRO A 215 -5.16 6.25 1.56
N GLN A 216 -5.66 6.71 0.42
CA GLN A 216 -7.09 6.72 0.07
C GLN A 216 -7.40 5.55 -0.88
N LEU A 217 -8.68 5.32 -1.17
CA LEU A 217 -9.11 4.08 -1.84
C LEU A 217 -8.44 3.85 -3.21
N ASP A 218 -8.11 4.94 -3.91
CA ASP A 218 -7.36 4.84 -5.15
C ASP A 218 -5.89 4.44 -4.97
N ASP A 219 -5.25 4.99 -3.95
CA ASP A 219 -3.88 4.63 -3.57
C ASP A 219 -3.81 3.15 -3.15
N ILE A 220 -4.84 2.67 -2.43
CA ILE A 220 -5.00 1.26 -2.04
C ILE A 220 -5.16 0.37 -3.28
N ARG A 221 -6.03 0.76 -4.20
CA ARG A 221 -6.20 0.04 -5.47
C ARG A 221 -4.89 -0.06 -6.24
N GLY A 222 -4.08 1.00 -6.20
CA GLY A 222 -2.77 1.01 -6.82
C GLY A 222 -1.81 0.02 -6.20
N ILE A 223 -1.69 0.03 -4.88
CA ILE A 223 -0.77 -0.89 -4.22
C ILE A 223 -1.21 -2.34 -4.37
N GLN A 224 -2.51 -2.61 -4.29
CA GLN A 224 -3.05 -3.95 -4.47
C GLN A 224 -2.94 -4.44 -5.91
N GLY A 225 -3.07 -3.54 -6.90
CA GLY A 225 -2.80 -3.89 -8.30
C GLY A 225 -1.34 -4.25 -8.57
N LEU A 226 -0.39 -3.65 -7.85
CA LEU A 226 1.05 -3.92 -8.01
C LEU A 226 1.52 -5.16 -7.24
N TYR A 227 1.03 -5.36 -6.02
CA TYR A 227 1.57 -6.38 -5.10
C TYR A 227 0.54 -7.40 -4.61
N GLY A 228 -0.76 -7.19 -4.83
CA GLY A 228 -1.85 -8.00 -4.26
C GLY A 228 -2.50 -7.32 -3.05
N ASP A 229 -3.65 -7.82 -2.66
CA ASP A 229 -4.29 -7.46 -1.40
C ASP A 229 -3.63 -8.09 -0.16
N THR A 230 -4.32 -8.08 0.97
CA THR A 230 -3.75 -8.54 2.24
C THR A 230 -3.82 -10.05 2.40
N PHE A 231 -4.73 -10.73 1.68
CA PHE A 231 -4.92 -12.17 1.74
C PHE A 231 -3.86 -12.94 0.98
N GLU A 232 -3.14 -12.31 0.06
CA GLU A 232 -2.02 -12.92 -0.64
C GLU A 232 -0.83 -13.14 0.31
N LYS A 233 -0.75 -12.40 1.43
CA LYS A 233 0.23 -12.67 2.51
C LYS A 233 -0.06 -13.95 3.28
N SER A 234 -1.27 -14.51 3.14
CA SER A 234 -1.65 -15.72 3.86
C SER A 234 -0.76 -16.90 3.48
N ILE A 235 -0.64 -17.86 4.40
CA ILE A 235 0.08 -19.13 4.19
C ILE A 235 1.51 -18.88 3.68
N ASP A 236 2.27 -18.08 4.42
CA ASP A 236 3.65 -17.71 4.12
C ASP A 236 3.84 -17.10 2.70
N GLY A 237 2.86 -16.32 2.23
CA GLY A 237 2.90 -15.65 0.93
C GLY A 237 2.52 -16.52 -0.27
N LEU A 238 1.93 -17.71 -0.03
CA LEU A 238 1.32 -18.51 -1.11
C LEU A 238 -0.01 -17.92 -1.58
N GLY A 239 -0.62 -17.06 -0.77
CA GLY A 239 -1.90 -16.45 -1.03
C GLY A 239 -3.06 -17.42 -1.10
N ASN A 240 -4.21 -16.89 -1.49
CA ASN A 240 -5.49 -17.59 -1.51
C ASN A 240 -5.87 -18.08 -2.91
N ASN A 241 -4.90 -18.25 -3.82
CA ASN A 241 -5.18 -18.50 -5.23
C ASN A 241 -5.54 -19.94 -5.60
N SER A 242 -5.83 -20.78 -4.60
CA SER A 242 -6.26 -22.15 -4.80
C SER A 242 -7.18 -22.61 -3.67
N THR A 243 -7.99 -23.65 -3.92
CA THR A 243 -8.78 -24.28 -2.84
C THR A 243 -7.94 -24.84 -1.71
N SER A 244 -6.70 -25.27 -1.97
CA SER A 244 -5.80 -25.74 -0.89
C SER A 244 -5.26 -24.62 0.00
N THR A 245 -5.29 -23.39 -0.49
CA THR A 245 -4.74 -22.22 0.20
C THR A 245 -5.80 -21.16 0.50
N GLY A 246 -7.08 -21.47 0.27
CA GLY A 246 -8.15 -20.50 0.41
C GLY A 246 -8.29 -19.98 1.84
N THR A 247 -8.50 -18.67 1.97
CA THR A 247 -8.63 -17.99 3.26
C THR A 247 -9.81 -18.56 4.06
N ASP A 248 -9.55 -19.12 5.24
CA ASP A 248 -10.59 -19.64 6.14
C ASP A 248 -11.34 -18.51 6.84
N LEU A 249 -12.59 -18.32 6.43
CA LEU A 249 -13.55 -17.37 6.96
C LEU A 249 -14.27 -17.89 8.22
N GLY A 250 -14.01 -19.13 8.62
CA GLY A 250 -14.56 -19.75 9.82
C GLY A 250 -15.96 -20.33 9.62
N THR A 251 -16.72 -20.41 10.72
CA THR A 251 -18.09 -20.98 10.72
C THR A 251 -19.13 -19.88 10.61
N ILE A 252 -19.97 -19.95 9.59
CA ILE A 252 -21.14 -19.10 9.41
C ILE A 252 -22.34 -19.78 10.09
N SER A 253 -22.86 -19.15 11.13
CA SER A 253 -24.08 -19.61 11.79
C SER A 253 -25.33 -19.30 10.97
N ALA A 254 -26.29 -20.22 10.96
CA ALA A 254 -27.56 -20.03 10.27
C ALA A 254 -28.24 -18.69 10.64
N GLY A 255 -28.61 -17.91 9.63
CA GLY A 255 -29.23 -16.59 9.79
C GLY A 255 -28.25 -15.45 10.06
N SER A 256 -26.94 -15.72 10.09
CA SER A 256 -25.89 -14.70 10.15
C SER A 256 -25.37 -14.38 8.75
N PHE A 257 -24.71 -13.23 8.63
CA PHE A 257 -24.02 -12.80 7.42
C PHE A 257 -22.54 -12.60 7.73
N LEU A 258 -21.70 -12.86 6.74
CA LEU A 258 -20.28 -12.53 6.75
C LEU A 258 -19.99 -11.70 5.50
N SER A 259 -19.17 -10.68 5.64
CA SER A 259 -18.69 -9.84 4.54
C SER A 259 -17.18 -9.68 4.67
N ILE A 260 -16.53 -9.55 3.53
CA ILE A 260 -15.13 -9.16 3.37
C ILE A 260 -15.08 -8.07 2.29
N GLY A 261 -14.03 -7.25 2.28
CA GLY A 261 -13.91 -6.10 1.39
C GLY A 261 -14.88 -4.94 1.72
N GLY A 262 -15.42 -4.90 2.94
CA GLY A 262 -16.49 -3.97 3.32
C GLY A 262 -16.06 -2.50 3.40
N ASP A 263 -14.76 -2.24 3.55
CA ASP A 263 -14.22 -0.89 3.70
C ASP A 263 -14.06 -0.17 2.35
N ALA A 264 -14.18 -0.87 1.23
CA ALA A 264 -14.19 -0.27 -0.11
C ALA A 264 -15.53 0.42 -0.46
N THR A 265 -16.46 0.54 0.49
CA THR A 265 -17.80 1.10 0.24
C THR A 265 -17.81 2.63 0.20
N GLY A 266 -18.58 3.20 -0.74
CA GLY A 266 -18.90 4.63 -0.74
C GLY A 266 -17.96 5.49 -1.58
N SER A 267 -17.18 6.36 -0.91
CA SER A 267 -16.36 7.42 -1.51
C SER A 267 -14.88 7.01 -1.62
N GLN A 268 -14.00 7.87 -2.15
CA GLN A 268 -12.55 7.58 -2.12
C GLN A 268 -11.93 7.74 -0.72
N PHE A 269 -12.64 8.33 0.24
CA PHE A 269 -12.12 8.53 1.59
C PHE A 269 -11.91 7.20 2.31
N VAL A 270 -10.76 7.06 2.95
CA VAL A 270 -10.42 5.92 3.81
C VAL A 270 -10.02 6.40 5.20
N ALA A 271 -10.69 5.86 6.22
CA ALA A 271 -10.39 6.11 7.62
C ALA A 271 -9.17 5.29 8.09
N THR A 272 -8.50 5.75 9.13
CA THR A 272 -7.32 5.06 9.70
C THR A 272 -7.64 3.71 10.35
N THR A 273 -8.92 3.41 10.59
CA THR A 273 -9.38 2.12 11.14
C THR A 273 -9.81 1.13 10.07
N GLU A 274 -9.90 1.57 8.82
CA GLU A 274 -10.34 0.73 7.70
C GLU A 274 -9.14 -0.03 7.14
N THR A 275 -9.33 -1.34 6.96
CA THR A 275 -8.30 -2.32 6.54
C THR A 275 -8.87 -3.47 5.72
N ASP A 276 -10.20 -3.63 5.65
CA ASP A 276 -10.88 -4.71 4.93
C ASP A 276 -11.09 -4.35 3.45
N PHE A 277 -10.02 -4.46 2.67
CA PHE A 277 -9.98 -4.22 1.22
C PHE A 277 -9.54 -5.48 0.48
N VAL A 278 -10.39 -5.97 -0.42
CA VAL A 278 -10.15 -7.17 -1.24
C VAL A 278 -10.14 -6.76 -2.71
N SER A 279 -9.22 -7.32 -3.49
CA SER A 279 -9.09 -7.00 -4.90
C SER A 279 -8.62 -8.18 -5.73
N ILE A 280 -8.95 -8.15 -7.02
CA ILE A 280 -8.33 -9.02 -8.00
C ILE A 280 -7.34 -8.18 -8.81
N ALA A 281 -6.05 -8.46 -8.66
CA ALA A 281 -4.96 -7.67 -9.23
C ALA A 281 -4.90 -7.77 -10.76
N ASN A 282 -5.15 -8.95 -11.34
CA ASN A 282 -5.09 -9.19 -12.77
C ASN A 282 -5.95 -10.39 -13.23
N ALA A 283 -5.92 -10.73 -14.53
CA ALA A 283 -6.77 -11.78 -15.10
C ALA A 283 -6.38 -13.20 -14.69
N ASP A 284 -5.14 -13.41 -14.23
CA ASP A 284 -4.68 -14.70 -13.70
C ASP A 284 -4.85 -14.78 -12.18
N ASP A 285 -5.32 -13.68 -11.56
CA ASP A 285 -5.57 -13.61 -10.15
C ASP A 285 -7.00 -14.07 -9.80
N VAL A 286 -7.04 -14.93 -8.81
CA VAL A 286 -8.20 -15.75 -8.42
C VAL A 286 -8.13 -15.88 -6.93
N ASP A 287 -9.22 -15.58 -6.24
CA ASP A 287 -9.28 -15.71 -4.79
C ASP A 287 -10.19 -16.84 -4.38
N PHE A 288 -9.67 -17.75 -3.55
CA PHE A 288 -10.46 -18.73 -2.84
C PHE A 288 -10.64 -18.36 -1.38
N PHE A 289 -11.88 -18.38 -0.92
CA PHE A 289 -12.23 -18.32 0.48
C PHE A 289 -12.88 -19.63 0.88
N SER A 290 -12.75 -20.03 2.14
CA SER A 290 -13.40 -21.24 2.65
C SER A 290 -14.20 -20.94 3.90
N PHE A 291 -15.31 -21.63 4.10
CA PHE A 291 -16.15 -21.46 5.28
C PHE A 291 -16.88 -22.75 5.63
N THR A 292 -17.33 -22.87 6.88
CA THR A 292 -18.20 -23.96 7.32
C THR A 292 -19.57 -23.43 7.71
N VAL A 293 -20.58 -24.30 7.69
CA VAL A 293 -21.90 -23.98 8.27
C VAL A 293 -22.18 -24.89 9.47
N ASP A 294 -22.80 -24.35 10.50
CA ASP A 294 -23.07 -25.07 11.75
C ASP A 294 -24.22 -26.09 11.60
N ILE A 295 -25.24 -25.74 10.82
CA ILE A 295 -26.37 -26.59 10.48
C ILE A 295 -26.72 -26.49 8.99
N PRO A 296 -27.39 -27.51 8.42
CA PRO A 296 -27.79 -27.44 7.03
C PRO A 296 -28.67 -26.22 6.73
N SER A 297 -28.23 -25.35 5.81
CA SER A 297 -28.83 -24.04 5.57
C SER A 297 -28.93 -23.68 4.08
N THR A 298 -29.70 -22.66 3.74
CA THR A 298 -29.62 -22.00 2.42
C THR A 298 -28.51 -20.96 2.46
N LEU A 299 -27.66 -20.94 1.44
CA LEU A 299 -26.65 -19.91 1.25
C LEU A 299 -27.15 -18.92 0.19
N GLU A 300 -26.88 -17.65 0.43
CA GLU A 300 -26.90 -16.61 -0.58
C GLU A 300 -25.48 -16.04 -0.61
N ALA A 301 -24.84 -16.09 -1.78
CA ALA A 301 -23.51 -15.56 -1.97
C ALA A 301 -23.61 -14.39 -2.97
N ILE A 302 -23.12 -13.22 -2.56
CA ILE A 302 -23.25 -11.98 -3.34
C ILE A 302 -21.86 -11.41 -3.54
N LEU A 303 -21.52 -11.15 -4.80
CA LEU A 303 -20.34 -10.40 -5.18
C LEU A 303 -20.76 -9.02 -5.66
N THR A 304 -20.26 -7.99 -5.00
CA THR A 304 -20.51 -6.59 -5.36
C THR A 304 -19.17 -5.91 -5.62
N PRO A 305 -18.88 -5.49 -6.87
CA PRO A 305 -17.72 -4.64 -7.12
C PRO A 305 -17.84 -3.32 -6.36
N LEU A 306 -16.80 -2.98 -5.60
CA LEU A 306 -16.70 -1.76 -4.81
C LEU A 306 -15.46 -0.98 -5.23
N GLY A 307 -15.52 0.35 -5.11
CA GLY A 307 -14.44 1.22 -5.56
C GLY A 307 -14.89 2.65 -5.87
N GLY A 308 -16.19 2.84 -6.09
CA GLY A 308 -16.81 4.15 -6.29
C GLY A 308 -16.62 4.73 -7.70
N VAL A 309 -17.19 5.92 -7.90
CA VAL A 309 -17.08 6.69 -9.15
C VAL A 309 -16.52 8.06 -8.80
N PHE A 310 -15.38 8.42 -9.39
CA PHE A 310 -14.69 9.68 -9.12
C PHE A 310 -14.01 10.21 -10.39
N ASN A 311 -13.55 11.46 -10.37
CA ASN A 311 -12.77 12.00 -11.49
C ASN A 311 -11.30 11.81 -11.21
N GLN A 312 -10.54 11.41 -12.23
CA GLN A 312 -9.09 11.33 -12.13
C GLN A 312 -8.41 11.73 -13.45
N GLY A 313 -7.15 12.15 -13.36
CA GLY A 313 -6.23 12.27 -14.48
C GLY A 313 -4.78 12.08 -14.04
N LEU A 314 -3.87 12.12 -15.02
CA LEU A 314 -2.43 12.26 -14.78
C LEU A 314 -2.13 13.66 -14.21
N ASP A 315 -0.99 13.81 -13.56
CA ASP A 315 -0.47 15.10 -13.08
C ASP A 315 -0.38 16.15 -14.22
N GLY A 316 -1.00 17.31 -14.01
CA GLY A 316 -1.13 18.39 -14.98
C GLY A 316 -2.06 18.06 -16.15
N GLY A 317 -2.77 16.93 -16.08
CA GLY A 317 -3.58 16.35 -17.14
C GLY A 317 -5.07 16.71 -17.07
N ALA A 318 -5.80 16.33 -18.10
CA ALA A 318 -7.26 16.39 -18.07
C ALA A 318 -7.81 15.28 -17.18
N GLN A 319 -8.76 15.63 -16.31
CA GLN A 319 -9.39 14.69 -15.41
C GLN A 319 -10.76 14.28 -15.95
N ALA A 320 -11.08 12.99 -15.89
CA ALA A 320 -12.32 12.42 -16.40
C ALA A 320 -12.92 11.45 -15.39
N THR A 321 -14.23 11.24 -15.50
CA THR A 321 -14.93 10.28 -14.64
C THR A 321 -14.42 8.86 -14.89
N PHE A 322 -14.02 8.22 -13.80
CA PHE A 322 -13.62 6.83 -13.69
C PHE A 322 -14.61 6.08 -12.80
N ASP A 323 -15.15 4.97 -13.30
CA ASP A 323 -16.03 4.07 -12.55
C ASP A 323 -15.24 2.82 -12.16
N ALA A 324 -14.76 2.79 -10.92
CA ALA A 324 -13.98 1.67 -10.41
C ALA A 324 -14.82 0.40 -10.26
N ASN A 325 -16.13 0.54 -10.04
CA ASN A 325 -17.04 -0.60 -9.86
C ASN A 325 -17.22 -1.39 -11.17
N ALA A 326 -16.99 -0.75 -12.31
CA ALA A 326 -17.10 -1.36 -13.64
C ALA A 326 -15.75 -1.79 -14.23
N ARG A 327 -14.66 -1.75 -13.43
CA ARG A 327 -13.30 -1.94 -13.95
C ARG A 327 -12.99 -3.35 -14.41
N ASN A 328 -13.49 -4.33 -13.68
CA ASN A 328 -13.28 -5.76 -13.93
C ASN A 328 -14.65 -6.45 -13.97
N ASP A 329 -14.81 -7.40 -14.89
CA ASP A 329 -15.98 -8.28 -14.91
C ASP A 329 -15.71 -9.41 -13.93
N LEU A 330 -16.18 -9.29 -12.69
CA LEU A 330 -15.91 -10.28 -11.66
C LEU A 330 -16.95 -11.40 -11.69
N SER A 331 -16.52 -12.63 -11.44
CA SER A 331 -17.43 -13.76 -11.28
C SER A 331 -17.23 -14.45 -9.94
N LEU A 332 -18.33 -14.98 -9.42
CA LEU A 332 -18.42 -15.69 -8.15
C LEU A 332 -18.85 -17.13 -8.43
N ALA A 333 -18.18 -18.09 -7.80
CA ALA A 333 -18.55 -19.50 -7.83
C ALA A 333 -18.47 -20.11 -6.44
N VAL A 334 -19.37 -21.04 -6.12
CA VAL A 334 -19.38 -21.79 -4.87
C VAL A 334 -19.12 -23.26 -5.17
N PHE A 335 -18.15 -23.87 -4.47
CA PHE A 335 -17.76 -25.26 -4.64
C PHE A 335 -18.06 -26.09 -3.39
N ASP A 336 -18.35 -27.38 -3.60
CA ASP A 336 -18.47 -28.38 -2.52
C ASP A 336 -17.12 -28.62 -1.84
N VAL A 337 -17.13 -29.47 -0.83
CA VAL A 337 -16.02 -29.77 0.07
C VAL A 337 -14.81 -30.42 -0.59
N ASP A 338 -14.99 -30.91 -1.82
CA ASP A 338 -13.91 -31.42 -2.64
C ASP A 338 -13.14 -30.29 -3.36
N GLY A 339 -13.61 -29.04 -3.26
CA GLY A 339 -13.03 -27.86 -3.89
C GLY A 339 -13.11 -27.86 -5.42
N THR A 340 -13.92 -28.73 -6.02
CA THR A 340 -13.96 -28.89 -7.49
C THR A 340 -15.37 -29.05 -8.05
N THR A 341 -16.30 -29.58 -7.26
CA THR A 341 -17.71 -29.70 -7.63
C THR A 341 -18.39 -28.35 -7.48
N LEU A 342 -18.70 -27.70 -8.61
CA LEU A 342 -19.47 -26.45 -8.66
C LEU A 342 -20.90 -26.68 -8.14
N LEU A 343 -21.30 -25.86 -7.17
CA LEU A 343 -22.64 -25.84 -6.58
C LEU A 343 -23.48 -24.68 -7.13
N GLU A 344 -22.86 -23.52 -7.34
CA GLU A 344 -23.44 -22.30 -7.88
C GLU A 344 -22.39 -21.51 -8.66
#